data_AF-A0A7Y5HID7-F1
#
_entry.id   AF-A0A7Y5HID7-F1
#
_cell.length_a   1.000
_cell.length_b   1.000
_cell.length_c   1.000
_cell.angle_alpha   90.00
_cell.angle_beta   90.00
_cell.angle_gamma   90.00
#
_symmetry.space_group_name_H-M   'P 1'
#
loop_
_entity.id
_entity.type
_entity.pdbx_description
1 polymer ?
#
loop_
_entity_poly.entity_id
_entity_poly.type
_entity_poly.pdbx_seq_one_letter_code
_entity_poly.pdbx_strand_id
1 'polypeptide(L)'
;AVAGSDPGADPEGEPSHPEWRDQFLREADGARREVLRKWAGAAEQRLGRWPSSLEEVLAEAPPAERESWERNPARRAALAEGVEVLPATRDVVIGTLAEWQDAQTREFLRLLCRHHELTTGRKPASLRDLDAFPHRPVPPPARHGTRWELDPATGEPEVVNDMADPRLRAPSGPSLLGR
;
A
#
# COMPACT_ATOMS: atom_id res chain seq x y z
N ALA A 1 -51.93 -10.14 -19.95
CA ALA A 1 -51.63 -8.78 -19.49
C ALA A 1 -50.66 -8.87 -18.32
N VAL A 2 -49.69 -7.96 -18.32
CA VAL A 2 -48.78 -7.52 -17.24
C VAL A 2 -47.83 -8.53 -16.58
N ALA A 3 -46.63 -8.59 -17.15
CA ALA A 3 -45.41 -7.97 -16.59
C ALA A 3 -45.24 -7.94 -15.06
N GLY A 4 -44.06 -8.39 -14.62
CA GLY A 4 -43.52 -8.19 -13.28
C GLY A 4 -42.11 -8.72 -13.17
N SER A 5 -41.20 -8.21 -14.01
CA SER A 5 -39.75 -8.38 -13.88
C SER A 5 -39.24 -7.60 -12.66
N ASP A 6 -38.47 -8.29 -11.81
CA ASP A 6 -37.34 -7.85 -10.99
C ASP A 6 -37.53 -6.72 -9.93
N PRO A 7 -36.79 -6.74 -8.79
CA PRO A 7 -35.33 -6.68 -8.84
C PRO A 7 -34.60 -7.65 -7.91
N GLY A 8 -33.60 -8.32 -8.48
CA GLY A 8 -32.20 -8.05 -8.14
C GLY A 8 -31.90 -8.33 -6.68
N ALA A 9 -31.62 -9.60 -6.40
CA ALA A 9 -30.75 -9.93 -5.28
C ALA A 9 -29.44 -9.17 -5.48
N ASP A 10 -29.29 -8.05 -4.76
CA ASP A 10 -28.00 -7.43 -4.48
C ASP A 10 -27.08 -8.55 -3.96
N PRO A 11 -26.04 -8.97 -4.71
CA PRO A 11 -25.00 -9.76 -4.10
C PRO A 11 -24.30 -8.85 -3.10
N GLU A 12 -24.49 -9.17 -1.82
CA GLU A 12 -23.60 -8.86 -0.70
C GLU A 12 -22.55 -7.81 -1.05
N GLY A 13 -22.88 -6.55 -0.76
CA GLY A 13 -21.92 -5.48 -0.73
C GLY A 13 -20.79 -5.84 0.22
N GLU A 14 -19.72 -6.42 -0.33
CA GLU A 14 -18.38 -6.18 0.19
C GLU A 14 -18.31 -4.68 0.46
N PRO A 15 -17.93 -4.25 1.67
CA PRO A 15 -17.93 -2.84 2.01
C PRO A 15 -16.96 -2.12 1.08
N SER A 16 -17.50 -1.62 -0.03
CA SER A 16 -16.85 -0.80 -1.06
C SER A 16 -16.72 0.63 -0.54
N HIS A 17 -16.42 0.76 0.75
CA HIS A 17 -16.18 2.03 1.42
C HIS A 17 -14.68 2.19 1.60
N PRO A 18 -13.98 2.81 0.64
CA PRO A 18 -12.55 3.08 0.74
C PRO A 18 -12.13 3.87 1.98
N GLU A 19 -13.03 4.70 2.50
CA GLU A 19 -12.82 5.40 3.76
C GLU A 19 -12.64 4.43 4.93
N TRP A 20 -13.29 3.27 4.88
CA TRP A 20 -13.11 2.20 5.86
C TRP A 20 -11.72 1.58 5.77
N ARG A 21 -11.19 1.37 4.55
CA ARG A 21 -9.81 0.89 4.37
C ARG A 21 -8.81 1.88 4.95
N ASP A 22 -8.93 3.17 4.62
CA ASP A 22 -8.01 4.19 5.12
C ASP A 22 -8.10 4.35 6.64
N GLN A 23 -9.32 4.26 7.20
CA GLN A 23 -9.52 4.28 8.64
C GLN A 23 -8.90 3.05 9.31
N PHE A 24 -9.18 1.86 8.78
CA PHE A 24 -8.65 0.59 9.30
C PHE A 24 -7.12 0.57 9.28
N LEU A 25 -6.50 1.05 8.21
CA LEU A 25 -5.03 1.13 8.11
C LEU A 25 -4.46 2.12 9.13
N ARG A 26 -5.09 3.28 9.33
CA ARG A 26 -4.67 4.25 10.36
C ARG A 26 -4.79 3.69 11.78
N GLU A 27 -5.88 2.97 12.06
CA GLU A 27 -6.09 2.33 13.36
C GLU A 27 -5.07 1.22 13.59
N ALA A 28 -4.77 0.42 12.56
CA ALA A 28 -3.73 -0.61 12.60
C ALA A 28 -2.34 -0.02 12.86
N ASP A 29 -1.98 1.09 12.20
CA ASP A 29 -0.72 1.82 12.45
C ASP A 29 -0.66 2.39 13.87
N GLY A 30 -1.78 2.94 14.36
CA GLY A 30 -1.91 3.42 15.72
C GLY A 30 -1.61 2.32 16.75
N ALA A 31 -2.28 1.17 16.60
CA ALA A 31 -2.07 0.01 17.46
C ALA A 31 -0.63 -0.52 17.39
N ARG A 32 -0.05 -0.61 16.18
CA ARG A 32 1.35 -1.03 15.97
C ARG A 32 2.32 -0.08 16.67
N ARG A 33 2.11 1.24 16.57
CA ARG A 33 2.95 2.25 17.24
C ARG A 33 2.89 2.14 18.75
N GLU A 34 1.71 1.90 19.32
CA GLU A 34 1.58 1.69 20.76
C GLU A 34 2.35 0.45 21.25
N VAL A 35 2.26 -0.65 20.51
CA VAL A 35 3.02 -1.87 20.81
C VAL A 35 4.53 -1.63 20.75
N LEU A 36 5.02 -0.99 19.67
CA LEU A 36 6.44 -0.68 19.54
C LEU A 36 6.94 0.28 20.62
N ARG A 37 6.14 1.27 21.03
CA ARG A 37 6.48 2.15 22.18
C ARG A 37 6.60 1.38 23.49
N LYS A 38 5.71 0.41 23.74
CA LYS A 38 5.80 -0.44 24.94
C LYS A 38 7.10 -1.23 24.97
N TRP A 39 7.49 -1.82 23.84
CA TRP A 39 8.76 -2.53 23.72
C TRP A 39 9.96 -1.61 23.82
N ALA A 40 9.91 -0.40 23.23
CA ALA A 40 10.96 0.59 23.35
C ALA A 40 11.17 1.04 24.81
N GLY A 41 10.08 1.19 25.58
CA GLY A 41 10.14 1.46 27.01
C GLY A 41 10.72 0.31 27.83
N ALA A 42 10.39 -0.95 27.50
CA ALA A 42 11.02 -2.11 28.11
C ALA A 42 12.53 -2.18 27.78
N ALA A 43 12.90 -1.86 26.54
CA ALA A 43 14.28 -1.80 26.09
C ALA A 43 15.04 -0.72 26.86
N GLU A 44 14.42 0.45 27.07
CA GLU A 44 15.01 1.52 27.89
C GLU A 44 15.27 1.07 29.33
N GLN A 45 14.33 0.35 29.95
CA GLN A 45 14.52 -0.18 31.31
C GLN A 45 15.69 -1.17 31.38
N ARG A 46 15.85 -2.03 30.37
CA ARG A 46 16.96 -2.99 30.31
C ARG A 46 18.29 -2.36 29.95
N LEU A 47 18.31 -1.42 29.00
CA LEU A 47 19.52 -0.79 28.46
C LEU A 47 20.00 0.40 29.30
N GLY A 48 19.14 0.98 30.13
CA GLY A 48 19.41 2.24 30.84
C GLY A 48 19.45 3.48 29.93
N ARG A 49 19.07 3.34 28.66
CA ARG A 49 18.96 4.40 27.66
C ARG A 49 17.87 4.08 26.67
N TRP A 50 17.30 5.10 26.02
CA TRP A 50 16.37 4.87 24.91
C TRP A 50 17.06 4.04 23.80
N PRO A 51 16.35 3.07 23.18
CA PRO A 51 16.89 2.30 22.07
C PRO A 51 17.27 3.21 20.89
N SER A 52 18.36 2.89 20.21
CA SER A 52 18.86 3.64 19.05
C SER A 52 18.60 2.93 17.72
N SER A 53 17.96 1.76 17.76
CA SER A 53 17.62 0.96 16.59
C SER A 53 16.32 0.22 16.83
N LEU A 54 15.65 -0.19 15.74
CA LEU A 54 14.46 -1.03 15.84
C LEU A 54 14.84 -2.43 16.36
N GLU A 55 16.02 -2.95 16.06
CA GLU A 55 16.50 -4.25 16.55
C GLU A 55 16.53 -4.31 18.08
N GLU A 56 16.95 -3.23 18.74
CA GLU A 56 16.93 -3.12 20.21
C GLU A 56 15.49 -3.14 20.76
N VAL A 57 14.55 -2.55 20.05
CA VAL A 57 13.11 -2.58 20.40
C VAL A 57 12.54 -3.98 20.20
N LEU A 58 12.83 -4.62 19.06
CA LEU A 58 12.31 -5.96 18.73
C LEU A 58 12.88 -7.07 19.62
N ALA A 59 14.05 -6.84 20.25
CA ALA A 59 14.60 -7.76 21.24
C ALA A 59 13.65 -7.98 22.43
N GLU A 60 12.85 -6.97 22.80
CA GLU A 60 11.88 -7.02 23.89
C GLU A 60 10.52 -7.60 23.48
N ALA A 61 10.34 -7.94 22.20
CA ALA A 61 9.09 -8.50 21.74
C ALA A 61 8.81 -9.87 22.40
N PRO A 62 7.53 -10.22 22.64
CA PRO A 62 7.15 -11.52 23.16
C PRO A 62 7.69 -12.67 22.30
N PRO A 63 7.99 -13.85 22.89
CA PRO A 63 8.53 -15.00 22.15
C PRO A 63 7.72 -15.37 20.90
N ALA A 64 6.39 -15.34 20.98
CA ALA A 64 5.51 -15.67 19.86
C ALA A 64 5.64 -14.69 18.67
N GLU A 65 5.84 -13.39 18.94
CA GLU A 65 6.06 -12.39 17.89
C GLU A 65 7.42 -12.60 17.22
N ARG A 66 8.46 -12.85 18.03
CA ARG A 66 9.82 -13.14 17.51
C ARG A 66 9.82 -14.39 16.65
N GLU A 67 9.19 -15.47 17.10
CA GLU A 67 9.02 -16.69 16.30
C GLU A 67 8.27 -16.43 14.99
N SER A 68 7.23 -15.59 15.02
CA SER A 68 6.50 -15.23 13.80
C SER A 68 7.39 -14.50 12.78
N TRP A 69 8.31 -13.64 13.23
CA TRP A 69 9.21 -12.89 12.36
C TRP A 69 10.40 -13.72 11.89
N GLU A 70 10.89 -14.64 12.72
CA GLU A 70 11.91 -15.60 12.32
C GLU A 70 11.41 -16.54 11.23
N ARG A 71 10.15 -16.99 11.32
CA ARG A 71 9.51 -17.80 10.27
C ARG A 71 9.15 -16.97 9.03
N ASN A 72 8.98 -15.66 9.17
CA ASN A 72 8.61 -14.77 8.08
C ASN A 72 9.52 -13.54 8.03
N PRO A 73 10.73 -13.66 7.45
CA PRO A 73 11.69 -12.56 7.38
C PRO A 73 11.18 -11.39 6.53
N ALA A 74 10.28 -11.62 5.57
CA ALA A 74 9.65 -10.56 4.80
C ALA A 74 8.73 -9.68 5.68
N ARG A 75 7.98 -10.30 6.61
CA ARG A 75 7.19 -9.57 7.61
C ARG A 75 8.07 -8.75 8.55
N ARG A 76 9.22 -9.29 8.94
CA ARG A 76 10.22 -8.55 9.74
C ARG A 76 10.79 -7.38 8.95
N ALA A 77 11.16 -7.57 7.70
CA ALA A 77 11.70 -6.52 6.84
C ALA A 77 10.66 -5.40 6.59
N ALA A 78 9.39 -5.76 6.41
CA ALA A 78 8.29 -4.81 6.30
C ALA A 78 8.05 -4.00 7.60
N LEU A 79 8.31 -4.61 8.76
CA LEU A 79 8.30 -3.90 10.03
C LEU A 79 9.54 -3.00 10.17
N ALA A 80 10.69 -3.55 9.75
CA ALA A 80 11.99 -2.96 9.45
C ALA A 80 11.94 -1.56 8.84
N GLU A 81 11.29 -1.57 7.69
CA GLU A 81 11.30 -0.54 6.68
C GLU A 81 10.23 0.50 7.01
N GLY A 82 10.67 1.72 7.28
CA GLY A 82 9.78 2.84 7.60
C GLY A 82 9.41 2.98 9.07
N VAL A 83 10.04 2.22 9.97
CA VAL A 83 9.99 2.50 11.41
C VAL A 83 11.27 3.19 11.84
N GLU A 84 11.11 4.36 12.46
CA GLU A 84 12.22 5.13 13.01
C GLU A 84 12.06 5.23 14.52
N VAL A 85 13.13 4.93 15.24
CA VAL A 85 13.23 5.19 16.67
C VAL A 85 13.93 6.53 16.85
N LEU A 86 13.35 7.43 17.64
CA LEU A 86 13.84 8.79 17.85
C LEU A 86 14.37 8.93 19.28
N PRO A 87 15.68 8.74 19.54
CA PRO A 87 16.24 8.84 20.89
C PRO A 87 16.06 10.21 21.55
N ALA A 88 16.10 11.28 20.76
CA ALA A 88 15.96 12.64 21.28
C ALA A 88 14.56 12.92 21.83
N THR A 89 13.53 12.38 21.19
CA THR A 89 12.12 12.60 21.59
C THR A 89 11.54 11.42 22.35
N ARG A 90 12.28 10.30 22.45
CA ARG A 90 11.82 9.01 22.94
C ARG A 90 10.54 8.54 22.24
N ASP A 91 10.53 8.68 20.92
CA ASP A 91 9.37 8.33 20.12
C ASP A 91 9.68 7.23 19.09
N VAL A 92 8.60 6.67 18.54
CA VAL A 92 8.62 5.73 17.43
C VAL A 92 7.72 6.29 16.33
N VAL A 93 8.31 6.53 15.17
CA VAL A 93 7.61 6.93 13.96
C VAL A 93 7.44 5.71 13.08
N ILE A 94 6.26 5.56 12.49
CA ILE A 94 5.96 4.54 11.50
C ILE A 94 5.37 5.28 10.30
N GLY A 95 5.94 5.12 9.12
CA GLY A 95 5.29 5.55 7.88
C GLY A 95 3.93 4.85 7.76
N THR A 96 2.92 5.51 7.19
CA THR A 96 1.59 4.88 7.13
C THR A 96 1.68 3.57 6.35
N LEU A 97 0.90 2.57 6.74
CA LEU A 97 0.88 1.26 6.07
C LEU A 97 0.59 1.43 4.56
N ALA A 98 -0.22 2.43 4.22
CA ALA A 98 -0.53 2.82 2.85
C ALA A 98 0.70 3.37 2.11
N GLU A 99 1.46 4.29 2.71
CA GLU A 99 2.70 4.81 2.12
C GLU A 99 3.76 3.74 1.94
N TRP A 100 3.90 2.83 2.91
CA TRP A 100 4.81 1.70 2.80
C TRP A 100 4.39 0.74 1.68
N GLN A 101 3.10 0.41 1.59
CA GLN A 101 2.57 -0.44 0.52
C GLN A 101 2.76 0.18 -0.86
N ASP A 102 2.52 1.49 -1.00
CA ASP A 102 2.75 2.22 -2.23
C ASP A 102 4.25 2.23 -2.59
N ALA A 103 5.14 2.45 -1.62
CA ALA A 103 6.59 2.43 -1.83
C ALA A 103 7.09 1.05 -2.31
N GLN A 104 6.64 -0.03 -1.67
CA GLN A 104 6.97 -1.40 -2.08
C GLN A 104 6.46 -1.71 -3.49
N THR A 105 5.24 -1.30 -3.79
CA THR A 105 4.64 -1.53 -5.10
C THR A 105 5.36 -0.73 -6.18
N ARG A 106 5.75 0.52 -5.88
CA ARG A 106 6.57 1.34 -6.78
C ARG A 106 7.90 0.67 -7.08
N GLU A 107 8.60 0.14 -6.07
CA GLU A 107 9.87 -0.54 -6.29
C GLU A 107 9.71 -1.83 -7.10
N PHE A 108 8.67 -2.61 -6.81
CA PHE A 108 8.30 -3.76 -7.63
C PHE A 108 8.07 -3.38 -9.10
N LEU A 109 7.33 -2.29 -9.34
CA LEU A 109 7.08 -1.77 -10.69
C LEU A 109 8.37 -1.29 -11.36
N ARG A 110 9.29 -0.63 -10.66
CA ARG A 110 10.61 -0.25 -11.19
C ARG A 110 11.42 -1.47 -11.62
N LEU A 111 11.43 -2.52 -10.80
CA LEU A 111 12.10 -3.77 -11.13
C LEU A 111 11.50 -4.42 -12.38
N LEU A 112 10.16 -4.41 -12.51
CA LEU A 112 9.48 -4.87 -13.71
C LEU A 112 9.83 -4.00 -14.94
N CYS A 113 9.83 -2.67 -14.82
CA CYS A 113 10.24 -1.77 -15.89
C CYS A 113 11.68 -2.05 -16.35
N ARG A 114 12.61 -2.17 -15.39
CA ARG A 114 14.02 -2.49 -15.68
C ARG A 114 14.17 -3.84 -16.36
N HIS A 115 13.40 -4.84 -15.93
CA HIS A 115 13.43 -6.16 -16.54
C HIS A 115 12.83 -6.13 -17.96
N HIS A 116 11.74 -5.39 -18.20
CA HIS A 116 11.19 -5.16 -19.53
C HIS A 116 12.21 -4.48 -20.46
N GLU A 117 12.92 -3.46 -19.98
CA GLU A 117 13.99 -2.79 -20.72
C GLU A 117 15.12 -3.74 -21.11
N LEU A 118 15.55 -4.60 -20.19
CA LEU A 118 16.61 -5.58 -20.45
C LEU A 118 16.19 -6.66 -21.45
N THR A 119 14.91 -7.03 -21.47
CA THR A 119 14.39 -8.11 -22.33
C THR A 119 13.99 -7.63 -23.72
N THR A 120 13.43 -6.43 -23.84
CA THR A 120 12.92 -5.87 -25.11
C THR A 120 13.85 -4.84 -25.74
N GLY A 121 14.82 -4.31 -24.97
CA GLY A 121 15.67 -3.20 -25.37
C GLY A 121 14.94 -1.85 -25.42
N ARG A 122 13.72 -1.75 -24.88
CA ARG A 122 12.90 -0.53 -24.89
C ARG A 122 12.26 -0.28 -23.53
N LYS A 123 12.03 0.99 -23.21
CA LYS A 123 11.26 1.37 -22.02
C LYS A 123 9.77 1.00 -22.19
N PRO A 124 9.10 0.47 -21.16
CA PRO A 124 7.65 0.28 -21.20
C PRO A 124 6.97 1.65 -21.32
N ALA A 125 5.98 1.76 -22.21
CA ALA A 125 5.19 2.98 -22.39
C ALA A 125 3.95 3.01 -21.48
N SER A 126 3.54 1.85 -20.96
CA SER A 126 2.42 1.70 -20.05
C SER A 126 2.56 0.45 -19.18
N LEU A 127 1.77 0.35 -18.11
CA LEU A 127 1.71 -0.87 -17.30
C LEU A 127 1.21 -2.09 -18.09
N ARG A 128 0.46 -1.90 -19.18
CA ARG A 128 0.05 -3.01 -20.07
C ARG A 128 1.23 -3.68 -20.76
N ASP A 129 2.33 -2.95 -20.95
CA ASP A 129 3.57 -3.52 -21.50
C ASP A 129 4.26 -4.44 -20.47
N LEU A 130 3.88 -4.31 -19.19
CA LEU A 130 4.33 -5.15 -18.08
C LEU A 130 3.37 -6.31 -17.78
N ASP A 131 2.11 -6.27 -18.25
CA ASP A 131 1.13 -7.36 -18.07
C ASP A 131 1.54 -8.68 -18.73
N ALA A 132 2.55 -8.65 -19.62
CA ALA A 132 3.13 -9.85 -20.20
C ALA A 132 3.94 -10.70 -19.18
N PHE A 133 4.16 -10.22 -17.95
CA PHE A 133 4.88 -10.96 -16.91
C PHE A 133 3.95 -11.88 -16.10
N PRO A 134 4.05 -13.22 -16.27
CA PRO A 134 3.01 -14.16 -15.85
C PRO A 134 2.96 -14.49 -14.34
N HIS A 135 3.70 -13.77 -13.48
CA HIS A 135 3.97 -14.27 -12.13
C HIS A 135 3.43 -13.42 -10.97
N ARG A 136 2.93 -12.20 -11.21
CA ARG A 136 2.17 -11.47 -10.18
C ARG A 136 1.37 -10.31 -10.77
N PRO A 137 0.05 -10.20 -10.53
CA PRO A 137 -0.67 -8.99 -10.84
C PRO A 137 -0.10 -7.83 -10.01
N VAL A 138 0.02 -6.65 -10.63
CA VAL A 138 0.42 -5.43 -9.93
C VAL A 138 -0.65 -5.12 -8.88
N PRO A 139 -0.29 -5.02 -7.58
CA PRO A 139 -1.28 -4.68 -6.56
C PRO A 139 -1.80 -3.25 -6.79
N PRO A 140 -3.10 -2.98 -6.58
CA PRO A 140 -3.65 -1.64 -6.71
C PRO A 140 -3.02 -0.70 -5.67
N PRO A 141 -2.95 0.62 -5.93
CA PRO A 141 -2.46 1.56 -4.95
C PRO A 141 -3.26 1.53 -3.65
N ALA A 142 -2.60 1.90 -2.55
CA ALA A 142 -3.21 1.94 -1.23
C ALA A 142 -4.24 3.06 -1.07
N ARG A 143 -4.27 4.03 -2.00
CA ARG A 143 -5.25 5.14 -2.03
C ARG A 143 -6.43 4.83 -2.94
N HIS A 144 -7.62 5.25 -2.54
CA HIS A 144 -8.83 5.00 -3.34
C HIS A 144 -9.00 5.99 -4.48
N GLY A 145 -9.63 5.53 -5.57
CA GLY A 145 -9.77 6.31 -6.79
C GLY A 145 -8.41 6.72 -7.31
N THR A 146 -7.42 5.84 -7.14
CA THR A 146 -6.09 6.02 -7.70
C THR A 146 -5.65 4.74 -8.36
N ARG A 147 -4.85 4.89 -9.42
CA ARG A 147 -4.23 3.77 -10.14
C ARG A 147 -2.74 4.03 -10.31
N TRP A 148 -2.01 2.96 -10.57
CA TRP A 148 -0.63 3.08 -11.03
C TRP A 148 -0.62 3.53 -12.48
N GLU A 149 0.24 4.48 -12.82
CA GLU A 149 0.65 4.79 -14.19
C GLU A 149 2.18 4.90 -14.26
N LEU A 150 2.73 4.87 -15.47
CA LEU A 150 4.12 5.21 -15.71
C LEU A 150 4.19 6.65 -16.21
N ASP A 151 5.03 7.47 -15.59
CA ASP A 151 5.33 8.81 -16.08
C ASP A 151 5.95 8.68 -17.49
N PRO A 152 5.34 9.30 -18.53
CA PRO A 152 5.83 9.19 -19.90
C PRO A 152 7.20 9.86 -20.14
N ALA A 153 7.61 10.80 -19.28
CA ALA A 153 8.90 11.48 -19.37
C ALA A 153 10.03 10.67 -18.73
N THR A 154 9.76 10.03 -17.60
CA THR A 154 10.79 9.35 -16.79
C THR A 154 10.74 7.82 -16.89
N GLY A 155 9.55 7.26 -17.14
CA GLY A 155 9.25 5.82 -17.04
C GLY A 155 9.01 5.36 -15.60
N GLU A 156 8.92 6.29 -14.65
CA GLU A 156 8.77 5.99 -13.23
C GLU A 156 7.31 5.67 -12.87
N PRO A 157 7.06 4.71 -11.96
CA PRO A 157 5.72 4.40 -11.51
C PRO A 157 5.16 5.44 -10.54
N GLU A 158 4.03 6.03 -10.91
CA GLU A 158 3.32 7.07 -10.16
C GLU A 158 1.89 6.65 -9.80
N VAL A 159 1.39 7.21 -8.69
CA VAL A 159 0.00 7.03 -8.27
C VAL A 159 -0.79 8.21 -8.79
N VAL A 160 -1.72 7.96 -9.71
CA VAL A 160 -2.56 8.98 -10.35
C VAL A 160 -3.98 8.86 -9.84
N ASN A 161 -4.62 9.99 -9.55
CA ASN A 161 -6.01 10.02 -9.11
C ASN A 161 -6.96 9.83 -10.32
N ASP A 162 -7.83 8.84 -10.24
CA ASP A 162 -8.86 8.53 -11.25
C ASP A 162 -9.80 9.73 -11.48
N MET A 163 -10.08 10.53 -10.45
CA MET A 163 -10.92 11.74 -10.55
C MET A 163 -10.20 12.91 -11.23
N ALA A 164 -8.87 12.84 -11.35
CA ALA A 164 -8.05 13.84 -12.02
C ALA A 164 -7.81 13.50 -13.50
N ASP A 165 -8.23 12.34 -13.99
CA ASP A 165 -8.07 11.98 -15.40
C ASP A 165 -9.17 12.62 -16.28
N PRO A 166 -8.83 13.62 -17.13
CA PRO A 166 -9.79 14.24 -18.04
C PRO A 166 -10.34 13.27 -19.10
N ARG A 167 -9.72 12.10 -19.31
CA ARG A 167 -10.21 11.05 -20.24
C ARG A 167 -11.39 10.26 -19.67
N LEU A 168 -11.51 10.19 -18.35
CA LEU A 168 -12.67 9.60 -17.67
C LEU A 168 -13.81 10.61 -17.49
N ARG A 169 -13.54 11.91 -17.70
CA ARG A 169 -14.55 12.98 -17.83
C ARG A 169 -15.11 13.08 -19.25
N ALA A 170 -15.47 11.97 -19.88
CA ALA A 170 -16.28 12.08 -21.09
C ALA A 170 -17.70 12.52 -20.68
N PRO A 171 -18.23 13.64 -21.22
CA PRO A 171 -19.64 13.95 -21.08
C PRO A 171 -20.41 12.82 -21.75
N SER A 172 -21.35 12.22 -21.03
CA SER A 172 -22.39 11.40 -21.65
C SER A 172 -22.98 12.21 -22.80
N GLY A 173 -22.86 11.68 -24.02
CA GLY A 173 -23.31 12.30 -25.26
C GLY A 173 -24.81 12.60 -25.27
N PRO A 174 -25.30 13.19 -26.37
CA PRO A 174 -26.34 14.20 -26.38
C PRO A 174 -27.67 13.67 -25.86
N SER A 175 -28.33 14.47 -25.01
CA SER A 175 -29.77 14.38 -24.78
C SER A 175 -30.49 14.49 -26.13
N LEU A 176 -30.82 13.34 -26.71
CA LEU A 176 -31.85 13.20 -27.72
C LEU A 176 -33.20 13.41 -27.03
N LEU A 177 -33.51 14.65 -26.67
CA LEU A 177 -34.89 15.10 -26.52
C LEU A 177 -35.41 15.35 -27.94
N GLY A 178 -35.89 14.26 -28.53
CA GLY A 178 -36.69 14.29 -29.74
C GLY A 178 -38.06 14.89 -29.45
N ARG A 179 -38.42 15.84 -30.33
CA ARG A 179 -39.72 16.10 -30.96
C ARG A 179 -41.00 15.99 -30.13
#